data_AF-A0A9D0LYM2-F1
#
_entry.id   AF-A0A9D0LYM2-F1
#
_cell.length_a   1.000
_cell.length_b   1.000
_cell.length_c   1.000
_cell.angle_alpha   90.00
_cell.angle_beta   90.00
_cell.angle_gamma   90.00
#
_symmetry.space_group_name_H-M   'P 1'
#
loop_
_entity.id
_entity.type
_entity.pdbx_description
1 polymer ?
#
loop_
_entity_poly.entity_id
_entity_poly.type
_entity_poly.pdbx_seq_one_letter_code
_entity_poly.pdbx_strand_id
1 'polypeptide(L)'
;HNEDTSSTYTTILLVASSALLVPSIMHFTAQSQQDLVLASNIIGFVLFGFYIVIFIFQTKTHTHFFKATARSRIFRYKRKLEEDEEEVEEPEAFERLSTPINFVIIFSLIAVIGIVAEVFANEGMLLVQTYNFPVGLAGLVIAIISVAPEIMTAITAAKNDQIQRVINIAMGASTVSIMLTVPVLLALSYSTAHPLTLDFNTLQVGALILTIILAWKTTDDGQTNYFEGTSHLFFFICYAIVAAFY
;
A
#
# COMPACT_ATOMS: atom_id res chain seq x y z
N HIS A 1 -5.34 19.20 4.23
CA HIS A 1 -4.63 18.21 5.08
C HIS A 1 -3.40 18.90 5.69
N ASN A 2 -2.55 18.24 6.47
CA ASN A 2 -1.31 18.80 7.00
C ASN A 2 -0.18 18.60 5.97
N GLU A 3 0.48 19.70 5.60
CA GLU A 3 1.58 19.75 4.62
C GLU A 3 2.79 18.95 5.10
N ASP A 4 3.28 19.21 6.32
CA ASP A 4 4.46 18.53 6.89
C ASP A 4 4.33 17.01 6.89
N THR A 5 3.14 16.50 7.22
CA THR A 5 2.85 15.06 7.25
C THR A 5 2.93 14.46 5.85
N SER A 6 2.39 15.18 4.86
CA SER A 6 2.34 14.73 3.48
C SER A 6 3.73 14.80 2.84
N SER A 7 4.46 15.89 3.08
CA SER A 7 5.86 16.08 2.69
C SER A 7 6.78 15.00 3.28
N THR A 8 6.56 14.63 4.55
CA THR A 8 7.31 13.53 5.18
C THR A 8 7.04 12.20 4.48
N TYR A 9 5.78 11.87 4.22
CA TYR A 9 5.41 10.64 3.52
C TYR A 9 5.94 10.60 2.09
N THR A 10 5.83 11.68 1.33
CA THR A 10 6.29 11.73 -0.07
C THR A 10 7.81 11.60 -0.14
N THR A 11 8.55 12.21 0.81
CA THR A 11 10.00 12.03 0.94
C THR A 11 10.35 10.56 1.22
N ILE A 12 9.67 9.94 2.19
CA ILE A 12 9.85 8.52 2.52
C ILE A 12 9.59 7.64 1.30
N LEU A 13 8.46 7.84 0.63
CA LEU A 13 8.07 7.05 -0.54
C LEU A 13 9.03 7.22 -1.70
N LEU A 14 9.50 8.45 -1.95
CA LEU A 14 10.48 8.73 -2.99
C LEU A 14 11.79 7.99 -2.73
N VAL A 15 12.32 8.06 -1.51
CA VAL A 15 13.56 7.37 -1.14
C VAL A 15 13.39 5.85 -1.18
N ALA A 16 12.34 5.32 -0.57
CA ALA A 16 12.08 3.89 -0.50
C ALA A 16 11.87 3.28 -1.89
N SER A 17 11.11 3.95 -2.75
CA SER A 17 10.86 3.48 -4.11
C SER A 17 12.09 3.61 -5.00
N SER A 18 12.87 4.68 -4.84
CA SER A 18 14.14 4.80 -5.57
C SER A 18 15.09 3.67 -5.18
N ALA A 19 15.22 3.36 -3.89
CA ALA A 19 16.03 2.25 -3.40
C ALA A 19 15.53 0.89 -3.90
N LEU A 20 14.21 0.68 -3.91
CA LEU A 20 13.55 -0.53 -4.43
C LEU A 20 13.91 -0.80 -5.90
N LEU A 21 14.06 0.26 -6.72
CA LEU A 21 14.32 0.17 -8.16
C LEU A 21 15.81 0.03 -8.52
N VAL A 22 16.74 0.26 -7.58
CA VAL A 22 18.20 0.20 -7.85
C VAL A 22 18.63 -1.14 -8.47
N PRO A 23 18.17 -2.32 -7.97
CA PRO A 23 18.57 -3.60 -8.56
C PRO A 23 18.17 -3.76 -10.02
N SER A 24 17.11 -3.11 -10.49
CA SER A 24 16.67 -3.20 -11.89
C SER A 24 17.67 -2.59 -12.87
N ILE A 25 18.57 -1.70 -12.42
CA ILE A 25 19.68 -1.20 -13.24
C ILE A 25 20.67 -2.32 -13.58
N MET A 26 20.79 -3.32 -12.69
CA MET A 26 21.65 -4.47 -12.91
C MET A 26 21.15 -5.38 -14.04
N HIS A 27 19.89 -5.26 -14.49
CA HIS A 27 19.41 -5.97 -15.67
C HIS A 27 20.32 -5.78 -16.89
N PHE A 28 20.92 -4.58 -17.04
CA PHE A 28 21.79 -4.24 -18.17
C PHE A 28 23.28 -4.51 -17.93
N THR A 29 23.68 -4.79 -16.68
CA THR A 29 25.10 -4.81 -16.27
C THR A 29 25.52 -6.05 -15.48
N ALA A 30 24.57 -6.83 -14.95
CA ALA A 30 24.86 -8.01 -14.16
C ALA A 30 25.51 -9.10 -15.00
N GLN A 31 26.59 -9.66 -14.47
CA GLN A 31 27.30 -10.77 -15.10
C GLN A 31 26.66 -12.12 -14.76
N SER A 32 25.91 -12.20 -13.65
CA SER A 32 25.17 -13.40 -13.24
C SER A 32 23.82 -13.09 -12.61
N GLN A 33 22.86 -14.01 -12.74
CA GLN A 33 21.57 -13.94 -12.07
C GLN A 33 21.71 -13.99 -10.53
N GLN A 34 22.77 -14.64 -10.02
CA GLN A 34 23.04 -14.73 -8.59
C GLN A 34 23.38 -13.36 -7.99
N ASP A 35 24.11 -12.52 -8.72
CA ASP A 35 24.44 -11.16 -8.27
C ASP A 35 23.18 -10.30 -8.10
N LEU A 36 22.22 -10.43 -9.02
CA LEU A 36 20.94 -9.72 -8.96
C LEU A 36 20.08 -10.18 -7.76
N VAL A 37 20.02 -11.49 -7.51
CA VAL A 37 19.33 -12.05 -6.33
C VAL A 37 19.99 -11.57 -5.04
N LEU A 38 21.31 -11.59 -4.97
CA LEU A 38 22.05 -11.14 -3.78
C LEU A 38 21.85 -9.64 -3.54
N ALA A 39 21.97 -8.81 -4.58
CA ALA A 39 21.72 -7.38 -4.49
C ALA A 39 20.28 -7.07 -4.05
N SER A 40 19.29 -7.77 -4.63
CA SER A 40 17.88 -7.64 -4.27
C SER A 40 17.63 -7.95 -2.79
N ASN A 41 18.21 -9.05 -2.27
CA ASN A 41 18.07 -9.43 -0.87
C ASN A 41 18.74 -8.42 0.07
N ILE A 42 19.96 -7.96 -0.23
CA ILE A 42 20.66 -6.96 0.58
C ILE A 42 19.86 -5.67 0.64
N ILE A 43 19.36 -5.19 -0.49
CA ILE A 43 18.53 -3.98 -0.55
C ILE A 43 17.20 -4.18 0.19
N GLY A 44 16.60 -5.37 0.11
CA GLY A 44 15.46 -5.76 0.94
C GLY A 44 15.74 -5.60 2.44
N PHE A 45 16.88 -6.09 2.93
CA PHE A 45 17.29 -5.89 4.34
C PHE A 45 17.50 -4.42 4.70
N VAL A 46 18.08 -3.62 3.80
CA VAL A 46 18.26 -2.18 4.01
C VAL A 46 16.90 -1.47 4.10
N LEU A 47 15.96 -1.80 3.21
CA LEU A 47 14.59 -1.28 3.23
C LEU A 47 13.87 -1.65 4.53
N PHE A 48 14.02 -2.88 5.00
CA PHE A 48 13.47 -3.30 6.29
C PHE A 48 14.10 -2.52 7.46
N GLY A 49 15.41 -2.30 7.44
CA GLY A 49 16.08 -1.44 8.42
C GLY A 49 15.52 -0.01 8.42
N PHE A 50 15.26 0.54 7.23
CA PHE A 50 14.64 1.85 7.09
C PHE A 50 13.19 1.87 7.60
N TYR A 51 12.43 0.79 7.40
CA TYR A 51 11.11 0.62 7.99
C TYR A 51 11.15 0.70 9.52
N ILE A 52 12.14 0.08 10.20
CA ILE A 52 12.26 0.17 11.66
C ILE A 52 12.46 1.62 12.12
N VAL A 53 13.31 2.39 11.42
CA VAL A 53 13.52 3.81 11.72
C VAL A 53 12.21 4.60 11.58
N ILE A 54 11.47 4.37 10.49
CA ILE A 54 10.19 5.04 10.24
C ILE A 54 9.12 4.60 11.24
N PHE A 55 9.08 3.32 11.60
CA PHE A 55 8.16 2.80 12.60
C PHE A 55 8.38 3.47 13.96
N ILE A 56 9.64 3.64 14.39
CA ILE A 56 9.99 4.41 15.59
C ILE A 56 9.57 5.87 15.43
N PHE A 57 9.80 6.46 14.25
CA PHE A 57 9.39 7.83 13.96
C PHE A 57 7.88 8.04 14.12
N GLN A 58 7.08 7.14 13.54
CA GLN A 58 5.62 7.19 13.56
C GLN A 58 5.02 6.91 14.95
N THR A 59 5.61 5.97 15.71
CA THR A 59 5.02 5.48 16.97
C THR A 59 5.56 6.16 18.23
N LYS A 60 6.74 6.77 18.18
CA LYS A 60 7.41 7.36 19.34
C LYS A 60 7.68 8.85 19.16
N THR A 61 8.49 9.22 18.19
CA THR A 61 9.08 10.57 18.17
C THR A 61 8.14 11.63 17.60
N HIS A 62 7.39 11.30 16.54
CA HIS A 62 6.55 12.25 15.83
C HIS A 62 5.10 11.79 15.70
N THR A 63 4.58 11.16 16.76
CA THR A 63 3.18 10.70 16.82
C THR A 63 2.16 11.78 16.48
N HIS A 64 2.47 13.06 16.71
CA HIS A 64 1.60 14.20 16.39
C HIS A 64 1.21 14.27 14.91
N PHE A 65 2.11 13.94 13.98
CA PHE A 65 1.79 13.92 12.54
C PHE A 65 0.77 12.82 12.18
N PHE A 66 0.77 11.72 12.93
CA PHE A 66 -0.07 10.55 12.65
C PHE A 66 -1.33 10.46 13.54
N LYS A 67 -1.48 11.36 14.52
CA LYS A 67 -2.64 11.45 15.44
C LYS A 67 -3.93 11.96 14.80
N ALA A 68 -3.89 12.52 13.59
CA ALA A 68 -5.09 12.99 12.88
C ALA A 68 -6.15 11.87 12.70
N THR A 69 -5.73 10.61 12.67
CA THR A 69 -6.62 9.43 12.70
C THR A 69 -7.47 9.37 13.98
N ALA A 70 -6.90 9.72 15.14
CA ALA A 70 -7.61 9.77 16.41
C ALA A 70 -8.55 10.99 16.50
N ARG A 71 -8.13 12.14 15.95
CA ARG A 71 -8.98 13.34 15.92
C ARG A 71 -10.16 13.19 14.95
N SER A 72 -10.00 12.46 13.84
CA SER A 72 -11.10 12.02 12.97
C SER A 72 -12.10 11.13 13.72
N ARG A 73 -11.63 10.20 14.57
CA ARG A 73 -12.49 9.37 15.43
C ARG A 73 -13.25 10.22 16.45
N ILE A 74 -12.58 11.20 17.06
CA ILE A 74 -13.20 12.15 18.02
C ILE A 74 -14.16 13.13 17.31
N PHE A 75 -13.84 13.60 16.11
CA PHE A 75 -14.71 14.47 15.34
C PHE A 75 -15.95 13.71 14.82
N ARG A 76 -15.79 12.43 14.45
CA ARG A 76 -16.91 11.52 14.18
C ARG A 76 -17.80 11.35 15.42
N TYR A 77 -17.19 11.20 16.59
CA TYR A 77 -17.88 11.14 17.88
C TYR A 77 -18.59 12.46 18.23
N LYS A 78 -17.97 13.61 17.94
CA LYS A 78 -18.54 14.93 18.21
C LYS A 78 -19.65 15.32 17.23
N ARG A 79 -19.51 14.97 15.94
CA ARG A 79 -20.60 15.10 14.95
C ARG A 79 -21.77 14.20 15.31
N LYS A 80 -21.50 12.99 15.82
CA LYS A 80 -22.51 12.10 16.42
C LYS A 80 -23.28 12.76 17.57
N LEU A 81 -22.61 13.50 18.45
CA LEU A 81 -23.26 14.23 19.57
C LEU A 81 -24.03 15.49 19.12
N GLU A 82 -23.69 16.08 17.97
CA GLU A 82 -24.38 17.24 17.40
C GLU A 82 -25.57 16.82 16.50
N GLU A 83 -25.61 15.57 16.04
CA GLU A 83 -26.70 14.93 15.25
C GLU A 83 -27.61 14.03 16.11
N ASP A 84 -27.65 14.22 17.43
CA ASP A 84 -28.50 13.47 18.37
C ASP A 84 -29.99 13.86 18.22
N GLU A 85 -30.68 13.35 17.19
CA GLU A 85 -32.09 12.99 17.37
C GLU A 85 -32.54 11.68 16.71
N GLU A 86 -31.94 11.14 15.63
CA GLU A 86 -32.46 9.88 15.04
C GLU A 86 -31.42 9.00 14.31
N GLU A 87 -30.36 8.51 14.97
CA GLU A 87 -29.70 7.26 14.54
C GLU A 87 -28.78 6.69 15.64
N VAL A 88 -29.34 5.82 16.49
CA VAL A 88 -28.55 4.98 17.41
C VAL A 88 -27.86 3.89 16.58
N GLU A 89 -26.73 4.20 15.96
CA GLU A 89 -25.83 3.16 15.46
C GLU A 89 -25.20 2.42 16.63
N GLU A 90 -25.48 1.12 16.71
CA GLU A 90 -24.90 0.20 17.69
C GLU A 90 -23.36 0.31 17.75
N PRO A 91 -22.72 0.21 18.94
CA PRO A 91 -21.29 0.03 19.08
C PRO A 91 -20.74 -0.98 18.06
N GLU A 92 -19.63 -0.65 17.40
CA GLU A 92 -18.99 -1.54 16.43
C GLU A 92 -18.85 -2.93 17.07
N ALA A 93 -19.26 -3.99 16.37
CA ALA A 93 -19.48 -5.32 16.97
C ALA A 93 -18.30 -5.83 17.81
N PHE A 94 -17.07 -5.45 17.45
CA PHE A 94 -15.83 -5.81 18.13
C PHE A 94 -15.58 -5.10 19.47
N GLU A 95 -16.14 -3.90 19.67
CA GLU A 95 -16.01 -3.14 20.93
C GLU A 95 -16.86 -3.76 22.06
N ARG A 96 -17.90 -4.53 21.71
CA ARG A 96 -18.75 -5.26 22.67
C ARG A 96 -18.16 -6.62 23.09
N LEU A 97 -17.17 -7.13 22.37
CA LEU A 97 -16.60 -8.47 22.58
C LEU A 97 -15.44 -8.44 23.58
N SER A 98 -15.26 -9.54 24.32
CA SER A 98 -14.12 -9.66 25.22
C SER A 98 -12.80 -9.78 24.44
N THR A 99 -11.71 -9.23 24.98
CA THR A 99 -10.37 -9.29 24.40
C THR A 99 -9.96 -10.68 23.88
N PRO A 100 -10.18 -11.80 24.59
CA PRO A 100 -9.85 -13.13 24.06
C PRO A 100 -10.69 -13.53 22.86
N ILE A 101 -11.98 -13.16 22.81
CA ILE A 101 -12.84 -13.44 21.66
C ILE A 101 -12.35 -12.66 20.44
N ASN A 102 -11.99 -11.39 20.61
CA ASN A 102 -11.40 -10.59 19.54
C ASN A 102 -10.10 -11.21 19.01
N PHE A 103 -9.24 -11.74 19.89
CA PHE A 103 -8.04 -12.48 19.48
C PHE A 103 -8.38 -13.69 18.60
N VAL A 104 -9.31 -14.54 19.04
CA VAL A 104 -9.74 -15.72 18.28
C VAL A 104 -10.30 -15.32 16.92
N ILE A 105 -11.14 -14.27 16.86
CA ILE A 105 -11.73 -13.81 15.60
C ILE A 105 -10.64 -13.29 14.64
N ILE A 106 -9.67 -12.50 15.12
CA ILE A 106 -8.58 -11.98 14.28
C ILE A 106 -7.80 -13.13 13.65
N PHE A 107 -7.36 -14.11 14.45
CA PHE A 107 -6.62 -15.26 13.93
C PHE A 107 -7.47 -16.13 13.00
N SER A 108 -8.75 -16.29 13.30
CA SER A 108 -9.69 -17.01 12.41
C SER A 108 -9.83 -16.30 11.07
N LEU A 109 -9.98 -14.97 11.04
CA LEU A 109 -10.09 -14.20 9.81
C LEU A 109 -8.79 -14.25 9.00
N ILE A 110 -7.63 -14.17 9.65
CA ILE A 110 -6.33 -14.34 8.98
C ILE A 110 -6.24 -15.72 8.33
N ALA A 111 -6.67 -16.78 9.03
CA ALA A 111 -6.67 -18.13 8.47
C ALA A 111 -7.60 -18.25 7.27
N VAL A 112 -8.81 -17.68 7.35
CA VAL A 112 -9.76 -17.65 6.21
C VAL A 112 -9.16 -16.91 5.02
N ILE A 113 -8.57 -15.73 5.23
CA ILE A 113 -7.90 -14.96 4.18
C ILE A 113 -6.76 -15.79 3.57
N GLY A 114 -5.97 -16.50 4.37
CA GLY A 114 -4.91 -17.38 3.88
C GLY A 114 -5.43 -18.51 3.00
N ILE A 115 -6.52 -19.17 3.40
CA ILE A 115 -7.15 -20.23 2.60
C ILE A 115 -7.70 -19.67 1.28
N VAL A 116 -8.37 -18.52 1.32
CA VAL A 116 -8.91 -17.87 0.12
C VAL A 116 -7.78 -17.42 -0.81
N ALA A 117 -6.67 -16.91 -0.25
CA ALA A 117 -5.50 -16.51 -1.03
C ALA A 117 -4.84 -17.70 -1.73
N GLU A 118 -4.76 -18.87 -1.06
CA GLU A 118 -4.24 -20.11 -1.67
C GLU A 118 -5.11 -20.58 -2.83
N VAL A 119 -6.44 -20.61 -2.65
CA VAL A 119 -7.38 -20.95 -3.73
C VAL A 119 -7.24 -19.97 -4.89
N PHE A 120 -7.18 -18.68 -4.58
CA PHE A 120 -7.05 -17.63 -5.59
C PHE A 120 -5.72 -17.71 -6.36
N ALA A 121 -4.61 -18.03 -5.71
CA ALA A 121 -3.32 -18.20 -6.37
C ALA A 121 -3.32 -19.39 -7.35
N ASN A 122 -3.89 -20.53 -6.93
CA ASN A 122 -3.93 -21.75 -7.75
C ASN A 122 -4.91 -21.61 -8.94
N GLU A 123 -6.16 -21.23 -8.67
CA GLU A 123 -7.20 -21.09 -9.70
C GLU A 123 -6.94 -19.88 -10.60
N GLY A 124 -6.42 -18.78 -10.04
CA GLY A 124 -6.09 -17.57 -10.78
C GLY A 124 -5.02 -17.82 -11.84
N MET A 125 -3.96 -18.57 -11.53
CA MET A 125 -2.96 -18.94 -12.53
C MET A 125 -3.54 -19.83 -13.64
N LEU A 126 -4.43 -20.76 -13.30
CA LEU A 126 -5.08 -21.63 -14.29
C LEU A 126 -5.95 -20.83 -15.26
N LEU A 127 -6.69 -19.83 -14.77
CA LEU A 127 -7.46 -18.92 -15.61
C LEU A 127 -6.57 -18.08 -16.53
N VAL A 128 -5.46 -17.53 -16.01
CA VAL A 128 -4.51 -16.75 -16.79
C VAL A 128 -3.95 -17.59 -17.95
N GLN A 129 -3.57 -18.83 -17.68
CA GLN A 129 -3.05 -19.76 -18.69
C GLN A 129 -4.13 -20.20 -19.70
N THR A 130 -5.36 -20.47 -19.25
CA THR A 130 -6.44 -20.97 -20.11
C THR A 130 -6.94 -19.92 -21.10
N TYR A 131 -7.06 -18.67 -20.65
CA TYR A 131 -7.61 -17.58 -21.45
C TYR A 131 -6.54 -16.71 -22.14
N ASN A 132 -5.26 -17.09 -22.07
CA ASN A 132 -4.12 -16.27 -22.53
C ASN A 132 -4.22 -14.83 -22.00
N PHE A 133 -4.56 -14.69 -20.73
CA PHE A 133 -4.75 -13.39 -20.10
C PHE A 133 -3.38 -12.69 -19.97
N PRO A 134 -3.23 -11.40 -20.33
CA PRO A 134 -1.96 -10.69 -20.20
C PRO A 134 -1.46 -10.72 -18.75
N VAL A 135 -0.19 -11.09 -18.55
CA VAL A 135 0.37 -11.29 -17.21
C VAL A 135 0.43 -9.96 -16.45
N GLY A 136 0.67 -8.85 -17.15
CA GLY A 136 0.64 -7.51 -16.55
C GLY A 136 -0.75 -7.16 -16.01
N LEU A 137 -1.80 -7.47 -16.79
CA LEU A 137 -3.18 -7.24 -16.38
C LEU A 137 -3.60 -8.17 -15.23
N ALA A 138 -3.14 -9.43 -15.23
CA ALA A 138 -3.37 -10.36 -14.12
C ALA A 138 -2.82 -9.78 -12.81
N GLY A 139 -1.56 -9.34 -12.82
CA GLY A 139 -0.92 -8.70 -11.67
C GLY A 139 -1.67 -7.46 -11.19
N LEU A 140 -2.17 -6.63 -12.13
CA LEU A 140 -2.96 -5.44 -11.79
C LEU A 140 -4.29 -5.80 -11.10
N VAL A 141 -5.00 -6.80 -11.60
CA VAL A 141 -6.27 -7.27 -10.98
C VAL A 141 -6.01 -7.81 -9.58
N ILE A 142 -4.95 -8.61 -9.40
CA ILE A 142 -4.54 -9.13 -8.08
C ILE A 142 -4.26 -7.97 -7.12
N ALA A 143 -3.52 -6.95 -7.57
CA ALA A 143 -3.22 -5.77 -6.77
C ALA A 143 -4.48 -5.00 -6.36
N ILE A 144 -5.42 -4.77 -7.30
CA ILE A 144 -6.69 -4.07 -7.02
C ILE A 144 -7.51 -4.83 -5.98
N ILE A 145 -7.64 -6.16 -6.11
CA ILE A 145 -8.37 -6.99 -5.16
C ILE A 145 -7.73 -6.91 -3.77
N SER A 146 -6.40 -6.99 -3.70
CA SER A 146 -5.67 -6.94 -2.43
C SER A 146 -5.83 -5.62 -1.69
N VAL A 147 -5.89 -4.49 -2.41
CA VAL A 147 -5.99 -3.14 -1.83
C VAL A 147 -7.43 -2.62 -1.72
N ALA A 148 -8.41 -3.35 -2.25
CA ALA A 148 -9.81 -2.93 -2.30
C ALA A 148 -10.39 -2.49 -0.94
N PRO A 149 -10.14 -3.20 0.19
CA PRO A 149 -10.66 -2.76 1.50
C PRO A 149 -10.13 -1.39 1.92
N GLU A 150 -8.87 -1.09 1.62
CA GLU A 150 -8.24 0.19 1.92
C GLU A 150 -8.79 1.31 1.03
N ILE A 151 -8.99 1.04 -0.27
CA ILE A 151 -9.66 1.95 -1.21
C ILE A 151 -11.06 2.33 -0.69
N MET A 152 -11.85 1.35 -0.26
CA MET A 152 -13.21 1.60 0.26
C MET A 152 -13.17 2.47 1.53
N THR A 153 -12.21 2.21 2.40
CA THR A 153 -12.00 3.01 3.63
C THR A 153 -11.55 4.43 3.29
N ALA A 154 -10.68 4.60 2.30
CA ALA A 154 -10.20 5.89 1.83
C ALA A 154 -11.31 6.71 1.16
N ILE A 155 -12.12 6.11 0.28
CA ILE A 155 -13.27 6.77 -0.35
C ILE A 155 -14.27 7.23 0.72
N THR A 156 -14.56 6.38 1.71
CA THR A 156 -15.45 6.73 2.82
C THR A 156 -14.88 7.89 3.65
N ALA A 157 -13.57 7.91 3.89
CA ALA A 157 -12.92 9.03 4.56
C ALA A 157 -12.98 10.33 3.73
N ALA A 158 -12.76 10.25 2.41
CA ALA A 158 -12.83 11.38 1.50
C ALA A 158 -14.23 12.00 1.45
N LYS A 159 -15.28 11.17 1.37
CA LYS A 159 -16.69 11.62 1.42
C LYS A 159 -17.04 12.37 2.71
N ASN A 160 -16.31 12.09 3.80
CA ASN A 160 -16.49 12.73 5.09
C ASN A 160 -15.52 13.90 5.31
N ASP A 161 -14.89 14.41 4.24
CA ASP A 161 -13.93 15.51 4.28
C ASP A 161 -12.69 15.23 5.16
N GLN A 162 -12.33 13.96 5.31
CA GLN A 162 -11.20 13.52 6.13
C GLN A 162 -9.94 13.30 5.29
N ILE A 163 -9.52 14.29 4.50
CA ILE A 163 -8.40 14.15 3.54
C ILE A 163 -7.09 13.72 4.20
N GLN A 164 -6.79 14.17 5.43
CA GLN A 164 -5.61 13.67 6.15
C GLN A 164 -5.67 12.15 6.40
N ARG A 165 -6.86 11.61 6.67
CA ARG A 165 -7.05 10.17 6.85
C ARG A 165 -6.86 9.43 5.54
N VAL A 166 -7.32 10.00 4.42
CA VAL A 166 -7.09 9.46 3.07
C VAL A 166 -5.59 9.35 2.79
N ILE A 167 -4.84 10.43 3.04
CA ILE A 167 -3.38 10.47 2.87
C ILE A 167 -2.70 9.44 3.76
N ASN A 168 -3.06 9.37 5.05
CA ASN A 168 -2.49 8.40 5.98
C ASN A 168 -2.76 6.95 5.56
N ILE A 169 -3.95 6.64 5.02
CA ILE A 169 -4.28 5.32 4.49
C ILE A 169 -3.41 5.04 3.26
N ALA A 170 -3.45 5.89 2.24
CA ALA A 170 -2.78 5.63 0.96
C ALA A 170 -1.24 5.62 1.08
N MET A 171 -0.66 6.65 1.68
CA MET A 171 0.79 6.77 1.82
C MET A 171 1.34 5.83 2.90
N GLY A 172 0.59 5.60 3.98
CA GLY A 172 0.94 4.64 5.02
C GLY A 172 0.97 3.20 4.51
N ALA A 173 -0.07 2.77 3.79
CA ALA A 173 -0.11 1.43 3.17
C ALA A 173 1.02 1.24 2.16
N SER A 174 1.30 2.26 1.33
CA SER A 174 2.41 2.22 0.36
C SER A 174 3.79 2.09 1.05
N THR A 175 4.00 2.84 2.14
CA THR A 175 5.21 2.82 2.98
C THR A 175 5.46 1.41 3.54
N VAL A 176 4.42 0.79 4.11
CA VAL A 176 4.50 -0.59 4.65
C VAL A 176 4.75 -1.60 3.52
N SER A 177 4.07 -1.45 2.39
CA SER A 177 4.20 -2.38 1.26
C SER A 177 5.64 -2.44 0.72
N ILE A 178 6.27 -1.28 0.52
CA ILE A 178 7.63 -1.19 -0.04
C ILE A 178 8.69 -1.63 0.97
N MET A 179 8.57 -1.20 2.23
CA MET A 179 9.67 -1.36 3.20
C MET A 179 9.48 -2.51 4.18
N LEU A 180 8.32 -3.15 4.21
CA LEU A 180 8.06 -4.36 5.01
C LEU A 180 7.63 -5.53 4.14
N THR A 181 6.58 -5.38 3.33
CA THR A 181 6.02 -6.51 2.56
C THR A 181 7.03 -7.03 1.55
N VAL A 182 7.67 -6.17 0.75
CA VAL A 182 8.68 -6.59 -0.22
C VAL A 182 9.88 -7.31 0.45
N PRO A 183 10.53 -6.77 1.49
CA PRO A 183 11.58 -7.48 2.20
C PRO A 183 11.17 -8.85 2.76
N VAL A 184 9.95 -8.96 3.30
CA VAL A 184 9.41 -10.25 3.78
C VAL A 184 9.27 -11.24 2.61
N LEU A 185 8.76 -10.79 1.47
CA LEU A 185 8.64 -11.63 0.27
C LEU A 185 10.01 -12.07 -0.25
N LEU A 186 11.02 -11.20 -0.26
CA LEU A 186 12.40 -11.56 -0.64
C LEU A 186 12.99 -12.60 0.32
N ALA A 187 12.79 -12.44 1.64
CA ALA A 187 13.27 -13.39 2.64
C ALA A 187 12.60 -14.78 2.52
N LEU A 188 11.28 -14.80 2.29
CA LEU A 188 10.52 -16.04 2.05
C LEU A 188 10.93 -16.71 0.74
N SER A 189 11.12 -15.90 -0.30
CA SER A 189 11.60 -16.35 -1.60
C SER A 189 13.00 -16.94 -1.51
N TYR A 190 13.90 -16.38 -0.70
CA TYR A 190 15.22 -16.98 -0.49
C TYR A 190 15.15 -18.35 0.20
N SER A 191 14.12 -18.55 1.03
CA SER A 191 13.88 -19.81 1.76
C SER A 191 13.15 -20.87 0.92
N THR A 192 12.51 -20.46 -0.16
CA THR A 192 11.78 -21.33 -1.10
C THR A 192 12.60 -21.44 -2.39
N ALA A 193 12.48 -22.52 -3.17
CA ALA A 193 13.31 -22.69 -4.38
C ALA A 193 12.95 -21.73 -5.56
N HIS A 194 12.31 -20.60 -5.27
CA HIS A 194 11.77 -19.62 -6.22
C HIS A 194 12.41 -18.25 -5.96
N PRO A 195 13.59 -17.96 -6.53
CA PRO A 195 14.29 -16.69 -6.29
C PRO A 195 13.53 -15.52 -6.92
N LEU A 196 13.09 -14.60 -6.08
CA LEU A 196 12.45 -13.34 -6.40
C LEU A 196 13.54 -12.28 -6.47
N THR A 197 13.53 -11.50 -7.54
CA THR A 197 14.43 -10.37 -7.75
C THR A 197 13.64 -9.07 -7.79
N LEU A 198 14.30 -7.97 -7.46
CA LEU A 198 13.79 -6.62 -7.66
C LEU A 198 14.12 -6.14 -9.09
N ASP A 199 13.82 -6.99 -10.07
CA ASP A 199 14.03 -6.71 -11.49
C ASP A 199 12.71 -6.24 -12.12
N PHE A 200 12.48 -4.94 -12.06
CA PHE A 200 11.28 -4.31 -12.58
C PHE A 200 11.49 -3.92 -14.04
N ASN A 201 10.46 -4.15 -14.86
CA ASN A 201 10.49 -3.71 -16.25
C ASN A 201 10.34 -2.18 -16.35
N THR A 202 10.61 -1.62 -17.53
CA THR A 202 10.56 -0.18 -17.77
C THR A 202 9.18 0.43 -17.49
N LEU A 203 8.10 -0.32 -17.74
CA LEU A 203 6.73 0.13 -17.44
C LEU A 203 6.52 0.30 -15.94
N GLN A 204 6.94 -0.69 -15.14
CA GLN A 204 6.82 -0.69 -13.68
C GLN A 204 7.69 0.40 -13.04
N VAL A 205 8.92 0.57 -13.52
CA VAL A 205 9.83 1.64 -13.10
C VAL A 205 9.21 3.01 -13.36
N GLY A 206 8.73 3.24 -14.59
CA GLY A 206 8.09 4.50 -14.97
C GLY A 206 6.82 4.79 -14.19
N ALA A 207 5.97 3.77 -14.01
CA ALA A 207 4.73 3.87 -13.26
C ALA A 207 4.99 4.27 -11.80
N LEU A 208 5.93 3.61 -11.13
CA LEU A 208 6.23 3.90 -9.73
C LEU A 208 6.78 5.30 -9.53
N ILE A 209 7.83 5.68 -10.29
CA ILE A 209 8.48 6.99 -10.14
C ILE A 209 7.50 8.12 -10.44
N LEU A 210 6.77 8.05 -11.56
CA LEU A 210 5.88 9.13 -11.95
C LEU A 210 4.65 9.22 -11.04
N THR A 211 4.16 8.09 -10.50
CA THR A 211 3.07 8.11 -9.51
C THR A 211 3.50 8.83 -8.23
N ILE A 212 4.73 8.61 -7.75
CA ILE A 212 5.25 9.28 -6.56
C ILE A 212 5.46 10.77 -6.80
N ILE A 213 6.00 11.16 -7.95
CA ILE A 213 6.14 12.57 -8.33
C ILE A 213 4.77 13.25 -8.39
N LEU A 214 3.79 12.59 -9.01
CA LEU A 214 2.43 13.11 -9.09
C LEU A 214 1.82 13.24 -7.68
N ALA A 215 1.97 12.23 -6.82
CA ALA A 215 1.49 12.27 -5.44
C ALA A 215 2.15 13.38 -4.62
N TRP A 216 3.47 13.56 -4.76
CA TRP A 216 4.20 14.67 -4.15
C TRP A 216 3.64 16.01 -4.61
N LYS A 217 3.56 16.24 -5.93
CA LYS A 217 3.05 17.49 -6.49
C LYS A 217 1.63 17.82 -6.02
N THR A 218 0.75 16.82 -5.89
CA THR A 218 -0.66 17.03 -5.50
C THR A 218 -0.88 17.13 -4.00
N THR A 219 0.15 16.98 -3.18
CA THR A 219 0.03 17.05 -1.71
C THR A 219 0.99 18.08 -1.10
N ASP A 220 1.67 18.85 -1.93
CA ASP A 220 2.70 19.82 -1.52
C ASP A 220 2.09 21.08 -0.88
N ASP A 221 0.92 21.51 -1.35
CA ASP A 221 0.25 22.77 -0.97
C ASP A 221 -0.82 22.60 0.12
N GLY A 222 -0.91 21.42 0.74
CA GLY A 222 -1.82 21.17 1.86
C GLY A 222 -3.29 21.03 1.49
N GLN A 223 -3.63 21.24 0.22
CA GLN A 223 -5.00 21.23 -0.30
C GLN A 223 -5.08 20.22 -1.44
N THR A 224 -6.29 19.74 -1.71
CA THR A 224 -6.51 18.80 -2.81
C THR A 224 -7.81 19.14 -3.48
N ASN A 225 -7.87 19.02 -4.81
CA ASN A 225 -9.09 19.24 -5.56
C ASN A 225 -9.48 18.03 -6.43
N TYR A 226 -10.72 18.03 -6.93
CA TYR A 226 -11.25 16.91 -7.72
C TYR A 226 -10.49 16.73 -9.05
N PHE A 227 -9.93 17.81 -9.62
CA PHE A 227 -9.17 17.74 -10.86
C PHE A 227 -7.84 17.03 -10.66
N GLU A 228 -7.17 17.24 -9.53
CA GLU A 228 -5.98 16.47 -9.15
C GLU A 228 -6.29 14.99 -8.99
N GLY A 229 -7.35 14.64 -8.25
CA GLY A 229 -7.78 13.25 -8.11
C GLY A 229 -8.14 12.60 -9.45
N THR A 230 -8.83 13.35 -10.33
CA THR A 230 -9.14 12.89 -11.69
C THR A 230 -7.87 12.69 -12.51
N SER A 231 -6.88 13.57 -12.38
CA SER A 231 -5.58 13.45 -13.07
C SER A 231 -4.85 12.16 -12.68
N HIS A 232 -4.84 11.82 -11.38
CA HIS A 232 -4.31 10.54 -10.89
C HIS A 232 -5.02 9.33 -11.53
N LEU A 233 -6.35 9.37 -11.60
CA LEU A 233 -7.14 8.28 -12.19
C LEU A 233 -6.87 8.11 -13.68
N PHE A 234 -6.84 9.21 -14.44
CA PHE A 234 -6.51 9.17 -15.87
C PHE A 234 -5.09 8.64 -16.09
N PHE A 235 -4.14 9.07 -15.26
CA PHE A 235 -2.76 8.59 -15.33
C PHE A 235 -2.66 7.08 -15.04
N PHE A 236 -3.36 6.60 -14.02
CA PHE A 236 -3.46 5.18 -13.72
C PHE A 236 -4.07 4.38 -14.88
N ILE A 237 -5.15 4.88 -15.51
CA ILE A 237 -5.80 4.22 -16.65
C ILE A 237 -4.81 4.08 -17.82
N CYS A 238 -3.99 5.10 -18.11
CA CYS A 238 -2.97 5.00 -19.15
C CYS A 238 -2.00 3.83 -18.90
N TYR A 239 -1.52 3.66 -17.67
CA TYR A 239 -0.68 2.51 -17.32
C TYR A 239 -1.44 1.18 -17.38
N ALA A 240 -2.69 1.15 -16.93
CA ALA A 240 -3.51 -0.06 -16.99
C ALA A 240 -3.74 -0.53 -18.43
N ILE A 241 -3.95 0.41 -19.37
CA ILE A 241 -4.06 0.12 -20.80
C ILE A 241 -2.75 -0.49 -21.30
N VAL A 242 -1.60 0.11 -21.00
CA VAL A 242 -0.30 -0.43 -21.45
C VAL A 242 -0.02 -1.79 -20.83
N ALA A 243 -0.39 -2.01 -19.57
CA ALA A 243 -0.26 -3.30 -18.88
C ALA A 243 -1.12 -4.40 -19.51
N ALA A 244 -2.21 -4.05 -20.22
CA ALA A 244 -3.01 -5.02 -20.97
C ALA A 244 -2.33 -5.51 -22.26
N PHE A 245 -1.32 -4.81 -22.74
CA PHE A 245 -0.51 -5.22 -23.90
C PHE A 245 0.78 -5.95 -23.51
N TYR A 246 1.01 -6.16 -22.21
CA TYR A 246 2.18 -6.84 -21.61
C TYR A 246 1.80 -8.22 -21.08
#